data_AF-T1BP56-F1
#
_entry.id   AF-T1BP56-F1
#
_cell.length_a   1.000
_cell.length_b   1.000
_cell.length_c   1.000
_cell.angle_alpha   90.00
_cell.angle_beta   90.00
_cell.angle_gamma   90.00
#
_symmetry.space_group_name_H-M   'P 1'
#
loop_
_entity.id
_entity.type
_entity.pdbx_description
1 polymer ?
#
loop_
_entity_poly.entity_id
_entity_poly.type
_entity_poly.pdbx_seq_one_letter_code
_entity_poly.pdbx_strand_id
1 'polypeptide(L)'
;MQGGGKTVLLDAALDQIEARGERRMIFDPKKDFVKTRFDPKHAVLLGPWDSRSAIWHAAADFDTPSRAFEFCQVLYQVAARPEHKRWVGGAARIVAGLIIAEML
;
A
#
# COMPACT_ATOMS: atom_id res chain seq x y z
N MET A 1 -7.48 15.58 -19.28
CA MET A 1 -8.25 14.69 -20.18
C MET A 1 -8.66 13.42 -19.44
N GLN A 2 -9.93 13.34 -19.06
CA GLN A 2 -10.58 12.10 -18.61
C GLN A 2 -11.01 11.34 -19.88
N GLY A 3 -10.76 10.03 -19.95
CA GLY A 3 -11.13 9.22 -21.13
C GLY A 3 -10.06 9.05 -22.23
N GLY A 4 -8.83 9.56 -22.04
CA GLY A 4 -7.76 9.48 -23.05
C GLY A 4 -7.07 8.10 -23.20
N GLY A 5 -7.78 6.99 -23.00
CA GLY A 5 -7.26 5.63 -23.25
C GLY A 5 -6.21 5.09 -22.26
N LYS A 6 -5.93 5.78 -21.15
CA LYS A 6 -4.92 5.32 -20.16
C LYS A 6 -5.24 3.94 -19.59
N THR A 7 -6.50 3.68 -19.28
CA THR A 7 -6.94 2.37 -18.77
C THR A 7 -6.69 1.29 -19.80
N VAL A 8 -7.04 1.52 -21.07
CA VAL A 8 -6.79 0.58 -22.17
C VAL A 8 -5.31 0.27 -22.32
N LEU A 9 -4.44 1.29 -22.24
CA LEU A 9 -3.00 1.10 -22.29
C LEU A 9 -2.48 0.27 -21.10
N LEU A 10 -2.94 0.58 -19.88
CA LEU A 10 -2.56 -0.15 -18.68
C LEU A 10 -3.06 -1.60 -18.72
N ASP A 11 -4.27 -1.84 -19.21
CA ASP A 11 -4.83 -3.18 -19.41
C ASP A 11 -3.95 -4.01 -20.36
N ALA A 12 -3.58 -3.43 -21.52
CA ALA A 12 -2.70 -4.12 -22.48
C ALA A 12 -1.32 -4.45 -21.89
N ALA A 13 -0.79 -3.61 -21.00
CA ALA A 13 0.45 -3.89 -20.29
C ALA A 13 0.27 -4.99 -19.23
N LEU A 14 -0.86 -4.97 -18.50
CA LEU A 14 -1.21 -5.99 -17.51
C LEU A 14 -1.38 -7.37 -18.15
N ASP A 15 -2.00 -7.46 -19.33
CA ASP A 15 -2.14 -8.71 -20.08
C ASP A 15 -0.78 -9.32 -20.43
N GLN A 16 0.19 -8.48 -20.83
CA GLN A 16 1.54 -8.94 -21.12
C GLN A 16 2.27 -9.45 -19.87
N ILE A 17 2.07 -8.80 -18.71
CA ILE A 17 2.64 -9.24 -17.43
C ILE A 17 2.02 -10.58 -17.01
N GLU A 18 0.71 -10.74 -17.16
CA GLU A 18 0.00 -12.01 -16.90
C GLU A 18 0.51 -13.14 -17.79
N ALA A 19 0.66 -12.88 -19.10
CA ALA A 19 1.15 -13.86 -20.05
C ALA A 19 2.56 -14.37 -19.73
N ARG A 20 3.38 -13.56 -19.02
CA ARG A 20 4.71 -13.95 -18.54
C ARG A 20 4.71 -14.60 -17.15
N GLY A 21 3.56 -14.65 -16.47
CA GLY A 21 3.45 -15.17 -15.10
C GLY A 21 4.19 -14.31 -14.06
N GLU A 22 4.37 -13.02 -14.33
CA GLU A 22 5.11 -12.10 -13.45
C GLU A 22 4.23 -11.54 -12.31
N ARG A 23 4.86 -11.24 -11.17
CA ARG A 23 4.20 -10.59 -10.04
C ARG A 23 3.97 -9.11 -10.34
N ARG A 24 2.87 -8.56 -9.82
CA ARG A 24 2.46 -7.17 -10.03
C ARG A 24 1.74 -6.59 -8.81
N MET A 25 1.81 -5.27 -8.67
CA MET A 25 1.05 -4.50 -7.70
C MET A 25 0.29 -3.41 -8.45
N ILE A 26 -1.03 -3.34 -8.23
CA ILE A 26 -1.90 -2.38 -8.91
C ILE A 26 -2.43 -1.40 -7.87
N PHE A 27 -2.05 -0.13 -7.99
CA PHE A 27 -2.69 0.94 -7.24
C PHE A 27 -3.95 1.39 -7.97
N ASP A 28 -5.12 1.00 -7.46
CA ASP A 28 -6.41 1.18 -8.14
C ASP A 28 -7.40 2.04 -7.31
N PRO A 29 -7.20 3.37 -7.22
CA PRO A 29 -8.06 4.25 -6.44
C PRO A 29 -9.49 4.36 -7.02
N LYS A 30 -9.67 4.12 -8.33
CA LYS A 30 -10.99 4.17 -9.00
C LYS A 30 -11.76 2.87 -8.93
N LYS A 31 -11.10 1.79 -8.51
CA LYS A 31 -11.67 0.45 -8.40
C LYS A 31 -12.07 -0.12 -9.77
N ASP A 32 -11.41 0.32 -10.85
CA ASP A 32 -11.72 -0.15 -12.19
C ASP A 32 -11.07 -1.53 -12.43
N PHE A 33 -9.81 -1.70 -12.01
CA PHE A 33 -9.07 -2.96 -12.15
C PHE A 33 -9.51 -4.02 -11.16
N VAL A 34 -9.83 -3.65 -9.91
CA VAL A 34 -10.34 -4.62 -8.92
C VAL A 34 -11.70 -5.18 -9.34
N LYS A 35 -12.50 -4.45 -10.12
CA LYS A 35 -13.78 -4.93 -10.64
C LYS A 35 -13.60 -5.94 -11.78
N THR A 36 -12.61 -5.73 -12.65
CA THR A 36 -12.45 -6.51 -13.88
C THR A 36 -11.40 -7.62 -13.79
N ARG A 37 -10.40 -7.49 -12.91
CA ARG A 37 -9.21 -8.35 -12.87
C ARG A 37 -8.95 -9.03 -11.53
N PHE A 38 -9.69 -8.73 -10.46
CA PHE A 38 -9.44 -9.35 -9.17
C PHE A 38 -9.96 -10.79 -9.15
N ASP A 39 -9.04 -11.73 -8.95
CA ASP A 39 -9.34 -13.13 -8.61
C ASP A 39 -8.73 -13.46 -7.25
N PRO A 40 -9.55 -13.76 -6.21
CA PRO A 40 -9.04 -14.08 -4.87
C PRO A 40 -8.18 -15.36 -4.83
N LYS A 41 -8.20 -16.21 -5.86
CA LYS A 41 -7.31 -17.38 -5.95
C LYS A 41 -5.87 -17.01 -6.32
N HIS A 42 -5.68 -15.85 -6.96
CA HIS A 42 -4.41 -15.47 -7.58
C HIS A 42 -3.93 -14.06 -7.18
N ALA A 43 -4.73 -13.31 -6.43
CA ALA A 43 -4.41 -11.95 -5.99
C ALA A 43 -4.84 -11.70 -4.55
N VAL A 44 -4.09 -10.82 -3.87
CA VAL A 44 -4.43 -10.27 -2.56
C VAL A 44 -4.94 -8.85 -2.75
N LEU A 45 -6.12 -8.55 -2.22
CA LEU A 45 -6.65 -7.19 -2.16
C LEU A 45 -6.24 -6.53 -0.85
N LEU A 46 -5.69 -5.32 -0.93
CA LEU A 46 -5.43 -4.46 0.21
C LEU A 46 -6.31 -3.20 0.08
N GLY A 47 -7.41 -3.19 0.82
CA GLY A 47 -8.39 -2.10 0.81
C GLY A 47 -9.30 -2.21 2.03
N PRO A 48 -9.04 -1.50 3.14
CA PRO A 48 -9.76 -1.69 4.41
C PRO A 48 -11.27 -1.42 4.34
N TRP A 49 -11.75 -0.87 3.23
CA TRP A 49 -13.17 -0.65 2.94
C TRP A 49 -13.86 -1.82 2.22
N ASP A 50 -13.14 -2.87 1.81
CA ASP A 50 -13.65 -4.00 1.04
C ASP A 50 -13.60 -5.28 1.88
N SER A 51 -14.71 -6.01 1.97
CA SER A 51 -14.82 -7.22 2.79
C SER A 51 -13.95 -8.38 2.28
N ARG A 52 -13.49 -8.32 1.02
CA ARG A 52 -12.58 -9.30 0.42
C ARG A 52 -11.11 -8.98 0.72
N SER A 53 -10.83 -7.81 1.30
CA SER A 53 -9.47 -7.39 1.63
C SER A 53 -8.82 -8.36 2.60
N ALA A 54 -7.53 -8.64 2.38
CA ALA A 54 -6.72 -9.23 3.42
C ALA A 54 -6.56 -8.24 4.58
N ILE A 55 -6.40 -8.79 5.78
CA ILE A 55 -5.96 -8.04 6.96
C ILE A 55 -4.44 -7.91 6.85
N TRP A 56 -3.94 -6.69 6.82
CA TRP A 56 -2.51 -6.44 6.80
C TRP A 56 -1.98 -6.31 8.23
N HIS A 57 -1.15 -7.29 8.64
CA HIS A 57 -0.42 -7.24 9.89
C HIS A 57 0.94 -6.56 9.67
N ALA A 58 0.94 -5.22 9.70
CA ALA A 58 2.13 -4.43 9.36
C ALA A 58 3.37 -4.76 10.20
N ALA A 59 3.21 -5.12 11.49
CA ALA A 59 4.34 -5.44 12.36
C ALA A 59 5.14 -6.68 11.90
N ALA A 60 4.48 -7.65 11.26
CA ALA A 60 5.16 -8.84 10.73
C ALA A 60 6.06 -8.56 9.51
N ASP A 61 5.97 -7.39 8.88
CA ASP A 61 6.79 -7.05 7.73
C ASP A 61 8.17 -6.46 8.10
N PHE A 62 8.40 -6.19 9.39
CA PHE A 62 9.66 -5.61 9.87
C PHE A 62 10.52 -6.66 10.56
N ASP A 63 11.78 -6.74 10.14
CA ASP A 63 12.80 -7.63 10.73
C ASP A 63 13.60 -6.96 11.85
N THR A 64 13.55 -5.63 11.92
CA THR A 64 14.34 -4.82 12.85
C THR A 64 13.56 -3.59 13.32
N PRO A 65 13.75 -3.15 14.57
CA PRO A 65 13.10 -1.93 15.08
C PRO A 65 13.42 -0.68 14.25
N SER A 66 14.64 -0.60 13.71
CA SER A 66 15.05 0.53 12.86
C SER A 66 14.24 0.63 11.57
N ARG A 67 13.92 -0.49 10.91
CA ARG A 67 13.07 -0.47 9.70
C ARG A 67 11.63 -0.06 10.00
N ALA A 68 11.06 -0.54 11.11
CA ALA A 68 9.74 -0.09 11.56
C ALA A 68 9.73 1.43 11.80
N PHE A 69 10.81 1.95 12.42
CA PHE A 69 10.95 3.39 12.66
C PHE A 69 11.06 4.21 11.37
N GLU A 70 11.91 3.80 10.43
CA GLU A 70 12.07 4.46 9.12
C GLU A 70 10.77 4.47 8.33
N PHE A 71 10.06 3.33 8.30
CA PHE A 71 8.75 3.24 7.67
C PHE A 71 7.76 4.25 8.23
N CYS A 72 7.65 4.35 9.56
CA CYS A 72 6.77 5.32 10.20
C CYS A 72 7.20 6.77 9.92
N GLN A 73 8.50 7.07 9.82
CA GLN A 73 8.94 8.42 9.44
C GLN A 73 8.46 8.76 8.02
N VAL A 74 8.64 7.86 7.06
CA VAL A 74 8.21 8.08 5.67
C VAL A 74 6.69 8.21 5.57
N LEU A 75 5.95 7.29 6.21
CA LEU A 75 4.49 7.26 6.18
C LEU A 75 3.87 8.59 6.63
N TYR A 76 4.45 9.19 7.67
CA TYR A 76 3.94 10.43 8.26
C TYR A 76 4.50 11.69 7.59
N GLN A 77 5.69 11.62 6.96
CA GLN A 77 6.28 12.76 6.24
C GLN A 77 5.47 13.19 5.01
N VAL A 78 4.79 12.26 4.34
CA VAL A 78 3.95 12.56 3.17
C VAL A 78 2.81 13.54 3.49
N ALA A 79 2.41 13.65 4.77
CA ALA A 79 1.33 14.51 5.23
C ALA A 79 1.79 15.84 5.87
N ALA A 80 3.10 16.10 5.96
CA ALA A 80 3.62 17.16 6.83
C ALA A 80 3.79 18.51 6.13
N ARG A 81 2.97 19.51 6.53
CA ARG A 81 3.34 20.92 6.30
C ARG A 81 4.49 21.33 7.24
N PRO A 82 5.34 22.29 6.87
CA PRO A 82 6.49 22.71 7.68
C PRO A 82 6.15 23.04 9.14
N GLU A 83 5.03 23.71 9.37
CA GLU A 83 4.51 24.11 10.68
C GLU A 83 4.09 22.94 11.57
N HIS A 84 3.80 21.77 11.00
CA HIS A 84 3.35 20.58 11.73
C HIS A 84 4.45 19.53 11.92
N LYS A 85 5.68 19.78 11.44
CA LYS A 85 6.80 18.81 11.48
C LYS A 85 7.03 18.19 12.86
N ARG A 86 6.91 18.96 13.94
CA ARG A 86 7.09 18.45 15.31
C ARG A 86 6.00 17.45 15.70
N TRP A 87 4.74 17.73 15.36
CA TRP A 87 3.60 16.87 15.66
C TRP A 87 3.64 15.57 14.86
N VAL A 88 3.91 15.70 13.55
CA VAL A 88 4.07 14.55 12.65
C VAL A 88 5.22 13.65 13.11
N GLY A 89 6.38 14.25 13.44
CA GLY A 89 7.53 13.49 13.92
C GLY A 89 7.30 12.85 15.29
N GLY A 90 6.46 13.44 16.16
CA GLY A 90 6.02 12.83 17.41
C GLY A 90 5.11 11.62 17.17
N ALA A 91 4.08 11.79 16.33
CA ALA A 91 3.15 10.73 15.97
C ALA A 91 3.86 9.51 15.34
N ALA A 92 4.79 9.75 14.42
CA ALA A 92 5.58 8.69 13.80
C ALA A 92 6.37 7.86 14.84
N ARG A 93 6.92 8.50 15.87
CA ARG A 93 7.65 7.82 16.95
C ARG A 93 6.73 6.96 17.81
N ILE A 94 5.54 7.47 18.14
CA ILE A 94 4.54 6.72 18.93
C ILE A 94 4.12 5.47 18.17
N VAL A 95 3.76 5.60 16.89
CA VAL A 95 3.33 4.45 16.08
C VAL A 95 4.47 3.46 15.85
N ALA A 96 5.69 3.93 15.60
CA ALA A 96 6.85 3.04 15.53
C ALA A 96 7.04 2.25 16.83
N GLY A 97 6.92 2.90 17.99
CA GLY A 97 7.00 2.22 19.29
C GLY A 97 5.94 1.13 19.47
N LEU A 98 4.70 1.39 19.05
CA LEU A 98 3.62 0.39 19.09
C LEU A 98 3.92 -0.80 18.17
N ILE A 99 4.38 -0.54 16.94
CA ILE A 99 4.77 -1.61 16.01
C ILE A 99 5.91 -2.45 16.59
N ILE A 100 6.95 -1.79 17.12
CA ILE A 100 8.12 -2.46 17.70
C ILE A 100 7.74 -3.33 18.90
N ALA A 101 6.79 -2.89 19.72
CA ALA A 101 6.31 -3.66 20.87
C ALA A 101 5.61 -4.97 20.45
N GLU A 102 4.93 -4.98 19.31
CA GLU A 102 4.25 -6.16 18.74
C GLU A 102 5.18 -7.08 17.94
N MET A 103 6.45 -6.69 17.73
CA MET A 103 7.47 -7.52 17.08
C MET A 103 8.13 -8.54 18.04
N LEU A 104 7.94 -8.39 19.36
CA LEU A 104 8.53 -9.21 20.42
C LEU A 104 7.63 -10.38 20.83
#